data_AF-A0A2H5W9V3-F1
#
_entry.id   AF-A0A2H5W9V3-F1
#
_cell.length_a   1.000
_cell.length_b   1.000
_cell.length_c   1.000
_cell.angle_alpha   90.00
_cell.angle_beta   90.00
_cell.angle_gamma   90.00
#
_symmetry.space_group_name_H-M   'P 1'
#
loop_
_entity.id
_entity.type
_entity.pdbx_description
1 polymer ?
#
loop_
_entity_poly.entity_id
_entity_poly.type
_entity_poly.pdbx_seq_one_letter_code
_entity_poly.pdbx_strand_id
1 'polypeptide(L)'
;MSDTERKSVVLAAFLHDVGKLLQRAGVQPDDQFDTDYWLQELCHRHRDHHTYRHAMLTAYFIDRFLPDPPEGLNKNSVFHQAAYHHRPHDDHWLDWVIVAADWIASGAERYDAIREEAHFRMVRLHPVFALIGLNGRQPDPADVRWDYPWSLWTLKTRSFSRRRPDATISPVASSACGKASGTTCNGFIGIPFRPTSMVCFT
;
A
#
# COMPACT_ATOMS: atom_id res chain seq x y z
N MET A 1 9.40 5.63 -30.38
CA MET A 1 8.14 5.12 -29.83
C MET A 1 6.98 5.70 -30.62
N SER A 2 6.28 4.84 -31.33
CA SER A 2 5.03 5.13 -32.06
C SER A 2 3.89 5.50 -31.10
N ASP A 3 2.80 6.06 -31.64
CA ASP A 3 1.58 6.35 -30.86
C ASP A 3 0.99 5.09 -30.23
N THR A 4 0.97 3.98 -30.97
CA THR A 4 0.49 2.67 -30.50
C THR A 4 1.30 2.13 -29.33
N GLU A 5 2.63 2.20 -29.42
CA GLU A 5 3.51 1.80 -28.31
C GLU A 5 3.29 2.70 -27.09
N ARG A 6 3.16 4.03 -27.30
CA ARG A 6 2.88 4.98 -26.22
C ARG A 6 1.59 4.62 -25.49
N LYS A 7 0.51 4.39 -26.24
CA LYS A 7 -0.79 4.01 -25.68
C LYS A 7 -0.71 2.69 -24.90
N SER A 8 0.03 1.72 -25.43
CA SER A 8 0.21 0.41 -24.78
C SER A 8 0.96 0.56 -23.45
N VAL A 9 2.02 1.36 -23.42
CA VAL A 9 2.79 1.64 -22.19
C VAL A 9 1.93 2.37 -21.15
N VAL A 10 1.13 3.36 -21.56
CA VAL A 10 0.23 4.09 -20.65
C VAL A 10 -0.79 3.12 -20.03
N LEU A 11 -1.39 2.25 -20.84
CA LEU A 11 -2.34 1.27 -20.34
C LEU A 11 -1.66 0.22 -19.44
N ALA A 12 -0.45 -0.23 -19.81
CA ALA A 12 0.33 -1.17 -19.02
C ALA A 12 0.71 -0.59 -17.65
N ALA A 13 1.22 0.65 -17.62
CA ALA A 13 1.55 1.36 -16.38
C ALA A 13 0.31 1.54 -15.50
N PHE A 14 -0.86 1.80 -16.08
CA PHE A 14 -2.11 1.89 -15.33
C PHE A 14 -2.54 0.53 -14.74
N LEU A 15 -2.27 -0.58 -15.43
CA LEU A 15 -2.71 -1.93 -15.04
C LEU A 15 -1.67 -2.75 -14.28
N HIS A 16 -0.41 -2.32 -14.17
CA HIS A 16 0.70 -3.15 -13.67
C HIS A 16 0.38 -3.85 -12.34
N ASP A 17 -0.30 -3.16 -11.43
CA ASP A 17 -0.65 -3.62 -10.09
C ASP A 17 -2.10 -4.13 -9.93
N VAL A 18 -2.87 -4.25 -11.02
CA VAL A 18 -4.29 -4.68 -10.95
C VAL A 18 -4.45 -6.05 -10.28
N GLY A 19 -3.45 -6.94 -10.40
CA GLY A 19 -3.42 -8.23 -9.74
C GLY A 19 -3.47 -8.16 -8.21
N LYS A 20 -3.11 -7.02 -7.58
CA LYS A 20 -3.26 -6.83 -6.12
C LYS A 20 -4.74 -6.88 -5.71
N LEU A 21 -5.65 -6.42 -6.57
CA LEU A 21 -7.10 -6.50 -6.33
C LEU A 21 -7.56 -7.96 -6.33
N LEU A 22 -7.12 -8.74 -7.31
CA LEU A 22 -7.44 -10.17 -7.44
C LEU A 22 -6.86 -10.97 -6.27
N GLN A 23 -5.62 -10.65 -5.87
CA GLN A 23 -4.95 -11.29 -4.75
C GLN A 23 -5.69 -11.07 -3.42
N ARG A 24 -6.19 -9.85 -3.21
CA ARG A 24 -7.02 -9.50 -2.05
C ARG A 24 -8.39 -10.16 -2.08
N ALA A 25 -9.02 -10.23 -3.26
CA ALA A 25 -10.29 -10.95 -3.47
C ALA A 25 -10.15 -12.48 -3.36
N GLY A 26 -8.92 -13.01 -3.40
CA GLY A 26 -8.65 -14.44 -3.35
C GLY A 26 -9.01 -15.20 -4.62
N VAL A 27 -9.07 -14.50 -5.75
CA VAL A 27 -9.28 -15.08 -7.08
C VAL A 27 -8.19 -16.13 -7.33
N GLN A 28 -8.62 -17.31 -7.77
CA GLN A 28 -7.75 -18.32 -8.34
C GLN A 28 -7.93 -18.30 -9.85
N PRO A 29 -6.83 -18.34 -10.64
CA PRO A 29 -6.94 -18.57 -12.08
C PRO A 29 -7.71 -19.85 -12.39
N ASP A 30 -8.42 -19.85 -13.52
CA ASP A 30 -9.05 -21.04 -14.07
C ASP A 30 -8.02 -22.04 -14.64
N ASP A 31 -8.48 -23.24 -14.96
CA ASP A 31 -7.66 -24.36 -15.45
C ASP A 31 -7.05 -24.12 -16.84
N GLN A 32 -7.62 -23.18 -17.61
CA GLN A 32 -7.10 -22.78 -18.91
C GLN A 32 -5.92 -21.79 -18.82
N PHE A 33 -5.60 -21.29 -17.62
CA PHE A 33 -4.47 -20.39 -17.40
C PHE A 33 -3.31 -21.17 -16.77
N ASP A 34 -2.16 -21.19 -17.45
CA ASP A 34 -0.97 -21.91 -16.99
C ASP A 34 -0.32 -21.19 -15.80
N THR A 35 -0.90 -21.44 -14.63
CA THR A 35 -0.54 -20.77 -13.38
C THR A 35 0.89 -21.09 -12.98
N ASP A 36 1.34 -22.33 -13.18
CA ASP A 36 2.68 -22.77 -12.79
C ASP A 36 3.75 -22.12 -13.67
N TYR A 37 3.52 -22.07 -14.98
CA TYR A 37 4.40 -21.34 -15.89
C TYR A 37 4.51 -19.86 -15.52
N TRP A 38 3.37 -19.16 -15.38
CA TRP A 38 3.38 -17.72 -15.12
C TRP A 38 3.88 -17.36 -13.71
N LEU A 39 3.71 -18.23 -12.72
CA LEU A 39 4.36 -18.07 -11.42
C LEU A 39 5.88 -18.18 -11.53
N GLN A 40 6.39 -19.13 -12.31
CA GLN A 40 7.83 -19.28 -12.50
C GLN A 40 8.44 -18.16 -13.32
N GLU A 41 7.69 -17.63 -14.28
CA GLU A 41 8.11 -16.58 -15.20
C GLU A 41 8.09 -15.20 -14.54
N LEU A 42 6.97 -14.83 -13.92
CA LEU A 42 6.72 -13.45 -13.48
C LEU A 42 7.06 -13.18 -12.01
N CYS A 43 7.12 -14.23 -11.17
CA CYS A 43 7.21 -14.06 -9.72
C CYS A 43 8.57 -14.48 -9.17
N HIS A 44 9.24 -13.60 -8.41
CA HIS A 44 10.49 -13.91 -7.75
C HIS A 44 10.34 -15.07 -6.76
N ARG A 45 11.18 -16.09 -6.88
CA ARG A 45 11.27 -17.16 -5.89
C ARG A 45 12.17 -16.73 -4.75
N HIS A 46 11.63 -16.68 -3.54
CA HIS A 46 12.38 -16.44 -2.31
C HIS A 46 12.23 -17.66 -1.40
N ARG A 47 13.33 -18.40 -1.20
CA ARG A 47 13.33 -19.73 -0.56
C ARG A 47 12.35 -20.68 -1.27
N ASP A 48 11.33 -21.15 -0.56
CA ASP A 48 10.34 -22.12 -1.04
C ASP A 48 9.01 -21.49 -1.49
N HIS A 49 8.95 -20.15 -1.61
CA HIS A 49 7.73 -19.43 -1.97
C HIS A 49 7.94 -18.42 -3.09
N HIS A 50 6.90 -18.19 -3.89
CA HIS A 50 6.85 -17.13 -4.90
C HIS A 50 6.36 -15.83 -4.27
N THR A 51 7.17 -14.79 -4.37
CA THR A 51 6.84 -13.41 -4.00
C THR A 51 6.27 -12.67 -5.21
N TYR A 52 5.56 -11.56 -4.99
CA TYR A 52 4.93 -10.78 -6.07
C TYR A 52 3.90 -11.56 -6.90
N ARG A 53 3.14 -12.47 -6.27
CA ARG A 53 2.05 -13.24 -6.92
C ARG A 53 1.06 -12.34 -7.67
N HIS A 54 0.93 -11.07 -7.29
CA HIS A 54 0.09 -10.12 -8.00
C HIS A 54 0.55 -9.88 -9.44
N ALA A 55 1.83 -10.04 -9.79
CA ALA A 55 2.31 -9.94 -11.17
C ALA A 55 1.66 -11.01 -12.07
N MET A 56 1.64 -12.28 -11.61
CA MET A 56 0.93 -13.36 -12.29
C MET A 56 -0.58 -13.09 -12.35
N LEU A 57 -1.18 -12.54 -11.29
CA LEU A 57 -2.60 -12.19 -11.30
C LEU A 57 -2.92 -10.98 -12.21
N THR A 58 -1.97 -10.09 -12.46
CA THR A 58 -2.08 -9.05 -13.50
C THR A 58 -2.10 -9.69 -14.89
N ALA A 59 -1.22 -10.65 -15.16
CA ALA A 59 -1.25 -11.44 -16.39
C ALA A 59 -2.60 -12.15 -16.57
N TYR A 60 -3.09 -12.85 -15.53
CA TYR A 60 -4.41 -13.48 -15.54
C TYR A 60 -5.53 -12.47 -15.81
N PHE A 61 -5.45 -11.28 -15.18
CA PHE A 61 -6.46 -10.25 -15.38
C PHE A 61 -6.54 -9.79 -16.84
N ILE A 62 -5.37 -9.55 -17.45
CA ILE A 62 -5.28 -9.09 -18.84
C ILE A 62 -5.74 -10.16 -19.80
N ASP A 63 -5.34 -11.42 -19.58
CA ASP A 63 -5.76 -12.53 -20.42
C ASP A 63 -7.29 -12.68 -20.44
N ARG A 64 -7.92 -12.75 -19.26
CA ARG A 64 -9.34 -13.08 -19.10
C ARG A 64 -10.31 -11.91 -19.20
N PHE A 65 -9.95 -10.74 -18.68
CA PHE A 65 -10.91 -9.65 -18.48
C PHE A 65 -10.63 -8.43 -19.35
N LEU A 66 -9.40 -8.24 -19.84
CA LEU A 66 -9.13 -7.15 -20.75
C LEU A 66 -9.67 -7.53 -22.15
N PRO A 67 -10.70 -6.84 -22.67
CA PRO A 67 -11.17 -7.09 -24.02
C PRO A 67 -10.05 -6.76 -25.03
N ASP A 68 -10.21 -7.25 -26.25
CA ASP A 68 -9.32 -6.83 -27.33
C ASP A 68 -9.39 -5.31 -27.46
N PRO A 69 -8.24 -4.64 -27.35
CA PRO A 69 -8.23 -3.19 -27.30
C PRO A 69 -8.53 -2.62 -28.70
N PRO A 70 -9.07 -1.39 -28.77
CA PRO A 70 -9.36 -0.74 -30.05
C PRO A 70 -8.09 -0.53 -30.88
N GLU A 71 -8.27 -0.22 -32.17
CA GLU A 71 -7.17 -0.02 -33.12
C GLU A 71 -6.10 0.95 -32.56
N GLY A 72 -4.82 0.55 -32.67
CA GLY A 72 -3.70 1.30 -32.11
C GLY A 72 -3.32 0.95 -30.67
N LEU A 73 -3.77 -0.20 -30.16
CA LEU A 73 -3.30 -0.80 -28.91
C LEU A 73 -2.95 -2.28 -29.14
N ASN A 74 -1.86 -2.75 -28.53
CA ASN A 74 -1.44 -4.14 -28.63
C ASN A 74 -1.61 -4.82 -27.27
N LYS A 75 -2.58 -5.74 -27.16
CA LYS A 75 -2.87 -6.49 -25.92
C LYS A 75 -1.64 -7.25 -25.41
N ASN A 76 -0.84 -7.83 -26.29
CA ASN A 76 0.38 -8.55 -25.91
C ASN A 76 1.44 -7.59 -25.36
N SER A 77 1.59 -6.40 -25.94
CA SER A 77 2.48 -5.38 -25.39
C SER A 77 2.02 -4.92 -24.02
N VAL A 78 0.72 -4.70 -23.82
CA VAL A 78 0.14 -4.35 -22.52
C VAL A 78 0.36 -5.46 -21.50
N PHE A 79 0.08 -6.71 -21.88
CA PHE A 79 0.32 -7.90 -21.05
C PHE A 79 1.77 -7.94 -20.57
N HIS A 80 2.71 -7.89 -21.51
CA HIS A 80 4.14 -8.00 -21.22
C HIS A 80 4.59 -6.89 -20.26
N GLN A 81 4.34 -5.65 -20.64
CA GLN A 81 4.77 -4.47 -19.89
C GLN A 81 4.13 -4.40 -18.50
N ALA A 82 2.86 -4.77 -18.36
CA ALA A 82 2.17 -4.74 -17.07
C ALA A 82 2.58 -5.89 -16.16
N ALA A 83 2.75 -7.11 -16.68
CA ALA A 83 3.00 -8.29 -15.87
C ALA A 83 4.47 -8.42 -15.44
N TYR A 84 5.42 -8.00 -16.28
CA TYR A 84 6.86 -8.14 -16.02
C TYR A 84 7.46 -7.01 -15.16
N HIS A 85 6.66 -6.13 -14.52
CA HIS A 85 7.18 -5.02 -13.72
C HIS A 85 8.00 -5.45 -12.48
N HIS A 86 7.93 -6.71 -12.03
CA HIS A 86 8.85 -7.27 -11.02
C HIS A 86 10.05 -7.99 -11.62
N ARG A 87 10.02 -8.34 -12.90
CA ARG A 87 11.06 -9.09 -13.63
C ARG A 87 11.22 -8.54 -15.05
N PRO A 88 11.64 -7.29 -15.23
CA PRO A 88 11.76 -6.70 -16.55
C PRO A 88 12.78 -7.46 -17.39
N HIS A 89 12.54 -7.59 -18.70
CA HIS A 89 13.53 -8.16 -19.61
C HIS A 89 14.65 -7.15 -19.90
N ASP A 90 15.89 -7.63 -19.95
CA ASP A 90 17.07 -6.79 -20.21
C ASP A 90 17.05 -6.17 -21.63
N ASP A 91 16.44 -6.86 -22.59
CA ASP A 91 16.31 -6.42 -23.99
C ASP A 91 15.02 -5.63 -24.26
N HIS A 92 14.15 -5.44 -23.26
CA HIS A 92 12.89 -4.71 -23.39
C HIS A 92 12.84 -3.46 -22.50
N TRP A 93 13.45 -2.37 -22.97
CA TRP A 93 13.60 -1.12 -22.20
C TRP A 93 12.29 -0.49 -21.70
N LEU A 94 11.15 -0.78 -22.34
CA LEU A 94 9.84 -0.28 -21.90
C LEU A 94 9.36 -0.92 -20.60
N ASP A 95 9.79 -2.14 -20.28
CA ASP A 95 9.49 -2.76 -18.99
C ASP A 95 10.18 -1.97 -17.88
N TRP A 96 11.45 -1.61 -18.10
CA TRP A 96 12.23 -0.79 -17.17
C TRP A 96 11.65 0.60 -16.94
N VAL A 97 10.96 1.18 -17.93
CA VAL A 97 10.22 2.45 -17.73
C VAL A 97 9.12 2.28 -16.68
N ILE A 98 8.39 1.17 -16.74
CA ILE A 98 7.32 0.87 -15.77
C ILE A 98 7.90 0.59 -14.39
N VAL A 99 8.99 -0.19 -14.32
CA VAL A 99 9.69 -0.46 -13.06
C VAL A 99 10.18 0.83 -12.40
N ALA A 100 10.84 1.70 -13.17
CA ALA A 100 11.32 2.98 -12.66
C ALA A 100 10.15 3.87 -12.19
N ALA A 101 9.03 3.90 -12.93
CA ALA A 101 7.85 4.65 -12.55
C ALA A 101 7.23 4.13 -11.23
N ASP A 102 7.13 2.81 -11.06
CA ASP A 102 6.65 2.18 -9.82
C ASP A 102 7.56 2.52 -8.62
N TRP A 103 8.88 2.45 -8.81
CA TRP A 103 9.83 2.81 -7.75
C TRP A 103 9.75 4.28 -7.34
N ILE A 104 9.55 5.19 -8.30
CA ILE A 104 9.37 6.61 -8.02
C ILE A 104 8.04 6.85 -7.29
N ALA A 105 6.95 6.18 -7.70
CA ALA A 105 5.64 6.33 -7.10
C ALA A 105 5.56 5.77 -5.66
N SER A 106 6.25 4.67 -5.38
CA SER A 106 6.24 3.98 -4.08
C SER A 106 7.10 4.65 -2.98
N GLY A 107 7.84 5.72 -3.31
CA GLY A 107 8.74 6.41 -2.37
C GLY A 107 8.06 6.95 -1.10
N ALA A 108 6.75 7.23 -1.15
CA ALA A 108 5.99 7.74 0.00
C ALA A 108 5.48 6.64 0.96
N GLU A 109 5.55 5.35 0.60
CA GLU A 109 4.83 4.26 1.27
C GLU A 109 5.72 3.31 2.09
N ARG A 110 7.03 3.58 2.19
CA ARG A 110 7.97 2.69 2.90
C ARG A 110 7.91 2.87 4.42
N TYR A 111 6.86 2.33 5.03
CA TYR A 111 6.87 2.01 6.46
C TYR A 111 7.39 0.58 6.64
N ASP A 112 8.55 0.42 7.29
CA ASP A 112 9.17 -0.89 7.54
C ASP A 112 8.27 -1.85 8.36
N ALA A 113 7.30 -1.30 9.10
CA ALA A 113 6.39 -2.05 9.97
C ALA A 113 5.26 -2.81 9.24
N ILE A 114 5.02 -2.57 7.95
CA ILE A 114 3.98 -3.28 7.15
C ILE A 114 4.61 -4.41 6.31
N ARG A 115 5.83 -4.83 6.66
CA ARG A 115 6.47 -6.01 6.05
C ARG A 115 6.06 -7.27 6.79
N GLU A 116 4.90 -7.80 6.44
CA GLU A 116 4.70 -9.26 6.49
C GLU A 116 3.59 -9.67 5.52
N GLU A 117 3.97 -10.52 4.55
CA GLU A 117 3.09 -11.15 3.55
C GLU A 117 1.89 -11.90 4.16
N ALA A 118 1.86 -12.09 5.49
CA ALA A 118 0.77 -12.73 6.21
C ALA A 118 -0.50 -11.87 6.32
N HIS A 119 -0.40 -10.54 6.16
CA HIS A 119 -1.50 -9.62 6.52
C HIS A 119 -1.96 -8.68 5.41
N PHE A 120 -1.50 -8.81 4.16
CA PHE A 120 -1.88 -7.90 3.07
C PHE A 120 -3.41 -7.81 2.78
N ARG A 121 -4.17 -8.83 3.18
CA ARG A 121 -5.65 -8.84 3.11
C ARG A 121 -6.32 -8.03 4.23
N MET A 122 -5.62 -7.84 5.34
CA MET A 122 -6.12 -7.16 6.54
C MET A 122 -5.61 -5.73 6.68
N VAL A 123 -4.54 -5.37 5.96
CA VAL A 123 -4.02 -4.00 5.91
C VAL A 123 -4.95 -3.12 5.08
N ARG A 124 -5.41 -2.02 5.69
CA ARG A 124 -6.29 -1.01 5.08
C ARG A 124 -5.47 0.14 4.53
N LEU A 125 -6.04 0.87 3.56
CA LEU A 125 -5.47 2.14 3.14
C LEU A 125 -5.65 3.16 4.27
N HIS A 126 -4.54 3.73 4.76
CA HIS A 126 -4.59 4.80 5.74
C HIS A 126 -4.83 6.15 5.05
N PRO A 127 -5.59 7.06 5.67
CA PRO A 127 -5.71 8.42 5.15
C PRO A 127 -4.33 9.11 5.23
N VAL A 128 -3.98 9.89 4.21
CA VAL A 128 -2.69 10.61 4.19
C VAL A 128 -2.49 11.49 5.44
N PHE A 129 -3.57 12.04 6.00
CA PHE A 129 -3.53 12.82 7.22
C PHE A 129 -3.09 12.04 8.46
N ALA A 130 -3.25 10.70 8.48
CA ALA A 130 -2.74 9.87 9.57
C ALA A 130 -1.20 9.88 9.63
N LEU A 131 -0.53 10.23 8.54
CA LEU A 131 0.93 10.30 8.45
C LEU A 131 1.47 11.72 8.73
N ILE A 132 0.60 12.72 8.87
CA ILE A 132 0.98 14.12 9.05
C ILE A 132 0.88 14.48 10.53
N GLY A 133 2.03 14.80 11.11
CA GLY A 133 2.15 15.31 12.47
C GLY A 133 1.92 16.82 12.55
N LEU A 134 1.08 17.27 13.49
CA LEU A 134 1.04 18.69 13.85
C LEU A 134 2.10 18.98 14.92
N ASN A 135 2.75 20.14 14.83
CA ASN A 135 3.74 20.63 15.81
C ASN A 135 5.02 19.78 15.92
N GLY A 136 5.46 19.16 14.82
CA GLY A 136 6.72 18.40 14.77
C GLY A 136 6.68 17.04 15.49
N ARG A 137 5.52 16.63 16.00
CA ARG A 137 5.32 15.28 16.54
C ARG A 137 4.90 14.34 15.41
N GLN A 138 5.76 13.39 15.06
CA GLN A 138 5.39 12.33 14.12
C GLN A 138 4.25 11.48 14.73
N PRO A 139 3.15 11.24 14.00
CA PRO A 139 2.08 10.37 14.47
C PRO A 139 2.62 8.94 14.55
N ASP A 140 2.23 8.22 15.60
CA ASP A 140 2.51 6.79 15.71
C ASP A 140 1.56 6.06 14.74
N PRO A 141 2.08 5.27 13.78
CA PRO A 141 1.25 4.48 12.88
C PRO A 141 0.29 3.51 13.59
N ALA A 142 0.60 3.12 14.84
CA ALA A 142 -0.28 2.31 15.69
C ALA A 142 -1.36 3.12 16.42
N ASP A 143 -1.21 4.44 16.51
CA ASP A 143 -2.19 5.37 17.10
C ASP A 143 -3.24 5.76 16.06
N VAL A 144 -3.98 4.75 15.57
CA VAL A 144 -5.03 4.91 14.56
C VAL A 144 -6.31 5.44 15.19
N ARG A 145 -6.23 6.57 15.91
CA ARG A 145 -7.41 7.30 16.44
C ARG A 145 -8.37 7.79 15.34
N TRP A 146 -7.88 7.83 14.11
CA TRP A 146 -8.65 8.17 12.89
C TRP A 146 -9.12 6.94 12.11
N ASP A 147 -9.09 5.75 12.70
CA ASP A 147 -9.89 4.65 12.21
C ASP A 147 -11.35 5.10 12.25
N TYR A 148 -11.88 5.49 11.09
CA TYR A 148 -13.30 5.72 10.93
C TYR A 148 -13.99 4.44 11.42
N PRO A 149 -14.78 4.50 12.51
CA PRO A 149 -15.45 3.32 13.00
C PRO A 149 -16.44 2.90 11.93
N TRP A 150 -16.06 1.90 11.14
CA TRP A 150 -16.96 1.17 10.28
C TRP A 150 -17.80 0.27 11.19
N SER A 151 -18.59 0.85 12.07
CA SER A 151 -19.75 0.16 12.62
C SER A 151 -20.60 -0.19 11.41
N LEU A 152 -20.44 -1.43 10.93
CA LEU A 152 -21.12 -2.07 9.80
C LEU A 152 -22.05 -1.11 9.06
N TRP A 153 -21.51 -0.37 8.09
CA TRP A 153 -22.30 0.07 6.95
C TRP A 153 -22.62 -1.19 6.13
N THR A 154 -23.44 -2.06 6.71
CA THR A 154 -24.31 -2.90 5.91
C THR A 154 -25.06 -1.92 5.02
N LEU A 155 -24.90 -2.04 3.71
CA LEU A 155 -25.71 -1.35 2.72
C LEU A 155 -27.15 -1.82 2.89
N LYS A 156 -27.83 -1.36 3.95
CA LYS A 156 -29.28 -1.28 3.98
C LYS A 156 -29.60 -0.16 3.02
N THR A 157 -30.05 -0.56 1.85
CA THR A 157 -30.70 0.23 0.80
C THR A 157 -31.72 1.22 1.37
N ARG A 158 -31.28 2.37 1.90
CA ARG A 158 -32.14 3.50 2.20
C ARG A 158 -31.38 4.81 1.96
N SER A 159 -31.68 5.37 0.79
CA SER A 159 -31.79 6.80 0.48
C SER A 159 -30.99 7.77 1.36
N PHE A 160 -29.98 8.36 0.72
CA PHE A 160 -29.23 9.53 1.15
C PHE A 160 -30.16 10.73 1.46
N SER A 161 -30.54 10.91 2.73
CA SER A 161 -30.91 12.19 3.40
C SER A 161 -31.15 11.84 4.90
N ARG A 162 -30.73 12.57 5.94
CA ARG A 162 -30.66 14.01 6.22
C ARG A 162 -29.64 14.28 7.36
N ARG A 163 -29.17 15.54 7.38
CA ARG A 163 -28.48 16.33 8.43
C ARG A 163 -28.30 15.71 9.83
N ARG A 164 -27.09 15.86 10.38
CA ARG A 164 -26.79 15.74 11.82
C ARG A 164 -27.50 16.86 12.61
N PRO A 165 -28.16 16.58 13.75
CA PRO A 165 -28.40 17.59 14.77
C PRO A 165 -27.23 17.63 15.77
N ASP A 166 -26.75 18.86 16.00
CA ASP A 166 -26.04 19.39 17.17
C ASP A 166 -24.93 18.57 17.85
N ALA A 167 -23.69 18.98 17.57
CA ALA A 167 -22.57 18.79 18.47
C ALA A 167 -22.57 19.93 19.51
N THR A 168 -23.06 19.66 20.71
CA THR A 168 -22.80 20.51 21.88
C THR A 168 -21.36 20.33 22.35
N ILE A 169 -20.58 21.40 22.27
CA ILE A 169 -19.24 21.52 22.87
C ILE A 169 -19.43 21.86 24.35
N SER A 170 -18.92 21.01 25.26
CA SER A 170 -18.82 21.36 26.69
C SER A 170 -17.66 22.34 26.92
N PRO A 171 -17.83 23.36 27.79
CA PRO A 171 -16.79 24.35 28.02
C PRO A 171 -15.73 23.85 29.01
N VAL A 172 -14.50 24.31 28.76
CA VAL A 172 -13.31 24.17 29.59
C VAL A 172 -13.55 24.83 30.96
N ALA A 173 -13.42 24.06 32.04
CA ALA A 173 -13.31 24.61 33.39
C ALA A 173 -11.82 24.88 33.71
N SER A 174 -11.49 26.16 33.84
CA SER A 174 -10.26 26.62 34.48
C SER A 174 -10.54 26.83 35.97
N SER A 175 -9.67 26.32 36.84
CA SER A 175 -9.55 26.82 38.21
C SER A 175 -8.12 26.65 38.69
N ALA A 176 -7.43 27.79 38.84
CA ALA A 176 -6.18 27.90 39.56
C ALA A 176 -6.46 28.22 41.04
N CYS A 177 -5.44 27.94 41.86
CA CYS A 177 -5.10 28.54 43.16
C CYS A 177 -5.38 27.72 44.43
N GLY A 178 -4.31 27.49 45.21
CA GLY A 178 -4.36 27.08 46.62
C GLY A 178 -3.10 26.36 47.12
N LYS A 179 -2.16 27.10 47.73
CA LYS A 179 -0.89 26.65 48.32
C LYS A 179 -1.07 25.90 49.66
N ALA A 180 -0.20 24.92 49.95
CA ALA A 180 0.38 24.59 51.28
C ALA A 180 1.39 23.42 51.11
N SER A 181 2.71 23.68 51.11
CA SER A 181 3.64 23.53 52.25
C SER A 181 3.88 22.09 52.74
N GLY A 182 5.14 21.64 52.63
CA GLY A 182 5.75 20.75 53.63
C GLY A 182 6.26 19.39 53.16
N THR A 183 7.57 19.22 53.34
CA THR A 183 8.29 17.96 53.65
C THR A 183 9.04 17.26 52.50
N THR A 184 10.35 17.30 52.68
CA THR A 184 11.46 16.59 52.02
C THR A 184 11.29 15.07 51.98
N CYS A 185 11.81 14.42 50.92
CA CYS A 185 12.64 13.21 51.04
C CYS A 185 13.34 12.88 49.71
N ASN A 186 14.62 12.50 49.85
CA ASN A 186 15.59 12.17 48.82
C ASN A 186 15.23 10.93 47.99
N GLY A 187 15.71 10.87 46.74
CA GLY A 187 15.59 9.70 45.87
C GLY A 187 16.43 9.81 44.60
N PHE A 188 17.75 9.79 44.75
CA PHE A 188 18.75 9.63 43.70
C PHE A 188 18.65 8.22 43.08
N ILE A 189 18.35 8.07 41.78
CA ILE A 189 18.86 6.97 40.94
C ILE A 189 19.01 7.50 39.51
N GLY A 190 20.27 7.70 39.10
CA GLY A 190 20.62 7.97 37.70
C GLY A 190 20.65 6.68 36.88
N ILE A 191 20.32 6.79 35.59
CA ILE A 191 20.57 5.74 34.59
C ILE A 191 21.47 6.36 33.51
N PRO A 192 22.62 5.74 33.19
CA PRO A 192 23.59 6.32 32.27
C PRO A 192 23.25 6.05 30.80
N PHE A 193 23.54 7.07 30.00
CA PHE A 193 23.67 7.05 28.54
C PHE A 193 24.74 6.03 28.10
N ARG A 194 24.44 5.19 27.10
CA ARG A 194 25.46 4.52 26.27
C ARG A 194 25.04 4.52 24.80
N PRO A 195 25.87 5.04 23.88
CA PRO A 195 25.69 4.88 22.44
C PRO A 195 26.60 3.78 21.89
N THR A 196 26.07 2.92 21.02
CA THR A 196 26.81 1.97 20.15
C THR A 196 25.81 1.50 19.09
N SER A 197 26.10 1.37 17.81
CA SER A 197 27.28 1.66 16.99
C SER A 197 26.84 1.45 15.53
N MET A 198 27.38 2.28 14.65
CA MET A 198 27.23 2.32 13.19
C MET A 198 27.84 1.06 12.57
N VAL A 199 27.14 0.41 11.64
CA VAL A 199 27.71 -0.62 10.74
C VAL A 199 27.49 -0.17 9.31
N CYS A 200 28.57 0.25 8.65
CA CYS A 200 28.64 0.40 7.20
C CYS A 200 28.93 -0.97 6.58
N PHE A 201 28.21 -1.34 5.53
CA PHE A 201 28.62 -2.39 4.60
C PHE A 201 29.06 -1.74 3.29
N THR A 202 30.27 -2.10 2.88
CA THR A 202 30.87 -1.89 1.56
C THR A 202 30.29 -2.85 0.54
#